data_AF-A0A969IQU6-F1
#
_entry.id   AF-A0A969IQU6-F1
#
_cell.length_a   1.000
_cell.length_b   1.000
_cell.length_c   1.000
_cell.angle_alpha   90.00
_cell.angle_beta   90.00
_cell.angle_gamma   90.00
#
_symmetry.space_group_name_H-M   'P 1'
#
loop_
_entity.id
_entity.type
_entity.pdbx_description
1 polymer ?
#
loop_
_entity_poly.entity_id
_entity_poly.type
_entity_poly.pdbx_seq_one_letter_code
_entity_poly.pdbx_strand_id
1 'polypeptide(L)'
;MSKSLPYDTSRSAAHAHRQDPDKTPAWAIVLAVAGLAFLAFVSGAAIMHFGVFPMDPLRRAFSGGAAVYEGMTQYNDRTQTDFWADARTTQRGVTRYDPARAENGLTLYSSAHEQSAYLMDMQGKVVHRWHLNFSALWDDSAAVKQPRGDDFIHIEKAEVLPNGDLIALYTAIGDTPWGYGIARLNARSQVIWKYLGHAHHDFAVDDAGNVHVLSQQVVETDLPASPSCQAAIDEFLVTCRRTERSAPRFRLWMCSRPRRTDGGSISRRTSRISTATICTQTRSIS
;
A
#
# COMPACT_ATOMS: atom_id res chain seq x y z
N MET A 1 -101.96 -32.48 55.14
CA MET A 1 -100.95 -31.58 55.73
C MET A 1 -99.69 -32.43 55.87
N SER A 2 -98.53 -32.20 55.25
CA SER A 2 -97.86 -30.99 54.75
C SER A 2 -97.20 -31.27 53.38
N LYS A 3 -96.99 -30.18 52.63
CA LYS A 3 -96.50 -30.07 51.25
C LYS A 3 -94.98 -30.24 51.16
N SER A 4 -94.48 -30.77 50.03
CA SER A 4 -93.62 -30.03 49.07
C SER A 4 -93.09 -30.93 47.92
N LEU A 5 -93.24 -30.43 46.69
CA LEU A 5 -92.50 -30.75 45.46
C LEU A 5 -91.87 -29.41 45.00
N PRO A 6 -91.00 -29.36 43.96
CA PRO A 6 -89.83 -30.18 43.63
C PRO A 6 -88.61 -29.25 43.32
N TYR A 7 -87.41 -29.79 43.07
CA TYR A 7 -86.40 -29.03 42.31
C TYR A 7 -85.44 -29.96 41.56
N ASP A 8 -85.69 -30.07 40.26
CA ASP A 8 -84.78 -30.57 39.25
C ASP A 8 -83.81 -29.43 38.89
N THR A 9 -82.51 -29.69 39.00
CA THR A 9 -81.49 -28.89 38.31
C THR A 9 -80.44 -29.82 37.76
N SER A 10 -80.65 -30.21 36.50
CA SER A 10 -79.59 -30.58 35.56
C SER A 10 -78.54 -29.47 35.53
N ARG A 11 -77.52 -29.57 36.39
CA ARG A 11 -76.36 -28.69 36.38
C ARG A 11 -75.47 -29.15 35.24
N SER A 12 -75.57 -28.44 34.12
CA SER A 12 -74.65 -28.45 32.99
C SER A 12 -73.22 -28.38 33.51
N ALA A 13 -72.53 -29.52 33.52
CA ALA A 13 -71.10 -29.58 33.78
C ALA A 13 -70.42 -29.12 32.48
N ALA A 14 -69.98 -27.87 32.53
CA ALA A 14 -69.24 -27.17 31.50
C ALA A 14 -68.26 -28.10 30.76
N HIS A 15 -68.35 -28.11 29.44
CA HIS A 15 -67.22 -28.44 28.57
C HIS A 15 -66.06 -27.53 28.97
N ALA A 16 -65.18 -28.03 29.84
CA ALA A 16 -63.88 -27.44 30.06
C ALA A 16 -63.11 -27.62 28.75
N HIS A 17 -63.19 -26.61 27.89
CA HIS A 17 -62.25 -26.39 26.81
C HIS A 17 -60.87 -26.28 27.47
N ARG A 18 -60.17 -27.41 27.57
CA ARG A 18 -58.76 -27.42 27.95
C ARG A 18 -58.04 -26.73 26.80
N GLN A 19 -57.84 -25.42 26.92
CA GLN A 19 -56.97 -24.67 26.03
C GLN A 19 -55.60 -25.33 26.16
N ASP A 20 -55.21 -26.05 25.12
CA ASP A 20 -53.84 -26.52 24.92
C ASP A 20 -52.95 -25.28 25.07
N PRO A 21 -51.93 -25.27 25.94
CA PRO A 21 -51.15 -24.07 26.22
C PRO A 21 -50.68 -23.45 24.91
N ASP A 22 -51.08 -22.20 24.72
CA ASP A 22 -50.99 -21.37 23.53
C ASP A 22 -49.57 -21.46 22.94
N LYS A 23 -49.36 -22.36 21.96
CA LYS A 23 -48.06 -22.49 21.30
C LYS A 23 -47.90 -21.23 20.46
N THR A 24 -46.93 -20.38 20.82
CA THR A 24 -46.62 -19.16 20.09
C THR A 24 -46.56 -19.47 18.59
N PRO A 25 -47.40 -18.83 17.76
CA PRO A 25 -47.51 -19.22 16.36
C PRO A 25 -46.18 -18.88 15.65
N ALA A 26 -45.76 -19.74 14.73
CA ALA A 26 -44.45 -19.64 14.08
C ALA A 26 -44.22 -18.26 13.42
N TRP A 27 -45.26 -17.63 12.89
CA TRP A 27 -45.17 -16.29 12.31
C TRP A 27 -44.78 -15.21 13.35
N ALA A 28 -45.22 -15.35 14.60
CA ALA A 28 -44.89 -14.40 15.67
C ALA A 28 -43.40 -14.54 16.05
N ILE A 29 -42.88 -15.77 16.06
CA ILE A 29 -41.44 -16.02 16.26
C ILE A 29 -40.64 -15.43 15.09
N VAL A 30 -41.06 -15.65 13.85
CA VAL A 30 -40.40 -15.09 12.66
C VAL A 30 -40.39 -13.56 12.69
N LEU A 31 -41.51 -12.91 13.04
CA LEU A 31 -41.58 -11.46 13.18
C LEU A 31 -40.70 -10.94 14.32
N ALA A 32 -40.66 -11.64 15.46
CA ALA A 32 -39.78 -11.28 16.57
C ALA A 32 -38.30 -11.37 16.15
N VAL A 33 -37.89 -12.44 15.47
CA VAL A 33 -36.53 -12.62 14.96
C VAL A 33 -36.20 -11.55 13.91
N ALA A 34 -37.10 -11.29 12.96
CA ALA A 34 -36.92 -10.25 11.95
C ALA A 34 -36.82 -8.85 12.57
N GLY A 35 -37.64 -8.55 13.58
CA GLY A 35 -37.59 -7.30 14.33
C GLY A 35 -36.27 -7.13 15.09
N LEU A 36 -35.78 -8.19 15.74
CA LEU A 36 -34.48 -8.19 16.41
C LEU A 36 -33.33 -7.99 15.41
N ALA A 37 -33.38 -8.65 14.25
CA ALA A 37 -32.39 -8.48 13.19
C ALA A 37 -32.39 -7.05 12.63
N PHE A 38 -33.57 -6.45 12.43
CA PHE A 38 -33.70 -5.06 11.99
C PHE A 38 -33.13 -4.09 13.02
N LEU A 39 -33.45 -4.26 14.31
CA LEU A 39 -32.90 -3.43 15.37
C LEU A 39 -31.37 -3.58 15.44
N ALA A 40 -30.85 -4.80 15.36
CA ALA A 40 -29.40 -5.04 15.32
C ALA A 40 -28.72 -4.34 14.13
N PHE A 41 -29.34 -4.37 12.95
CA PHE A 41 -28.84 -3.67 11.76
C PHE A 41 -28.83 -2.15 11.96
N VAL A 42 -29.92 -1.56 12.44
CA VAL A 42 -30.02 -0.10 12.68
C VAL A 42 -29.04 0.33 13.77
N SER A 43 -28.91 -0.43 14.85
CA SER A 43 -27.91 -0.17 15.90
C SER A 43 -26.49 -0.26 15.37
N GLY A 44 -26.17 -1.26 14.55
CA GLY A 44 -24.88 -1.37 13.88
C GLY A 44 -24.60 -0.18 12.96
N ALA A 45 -25.58 0.22 12.14
CA ALA A 45 -25.47 1.40 11.27
C ALA A 45 -25.27 2.69 12.08
N ALA A 46 -25.96 2.86 13.21
CA ALA A 46 -25.77 3.98 14.11
C ALA A 46 -24.36 3.98 14.73
N ILE A 47 -23.85 2.83 15.19
CA ILE A 47 -22.48 2.69 15.71
C ILE A 47 -21.45 3.15 14.66
N MET A 48 -21.62 2.69 13.41
CA MET A 48 -20.75 3.07 12.30
C MET A 48 -20.86 4.56 11.95
N HIS A 49 -22.08 5.12 11.97
CA HIS A 49 -22.34 6.52 11.65
C HIS A 49 -21.80 7.50 12.70
N PHE A 50 -21.99 7.19 13.98
CA PHE A 50 -21.55 8.04 15.09
C PHE A 50 -20.09 7.79 15.52
N GLY A 51 -19.42 6.80 14.93
CA GLY A 51 -18.00 6.52 15.20
C GLY A 51 -17.74 6.05 16.63
N VAL A 52 -18.72 5.40 17.27
CA VAL A 52 -18.57 4.88 18.63
C VAL A 52 -18.01 3.46 18.61
N PHE A 53 -17.38 3.04 19.71
CA PHE A 53 -16.91 1.66 19.84
C PHE A 53 -18.07 0.66 19.58
N PRO A 54 -17.87 -0.41 18.79
CA PRO A 54 -16.62 -0.92 18.21
C PRO A 54 -16.36 -0.58 16.72
N MET A 55 -16.73 0.62 16.25
CA MET A 55 -16.56 1.01 14.84
C MET A 55 -15.13 0.81 14.30
N ASP A 56 -14.10 1.29 15.02
CA ASP A 56 -12.72 1.27 14.52
C ASP A 56 -12.16 -0.14 14.32
N PRO A 57 -12.25 -1.07 15.30
CA PRO A 57 -11.83 -2.46 15.10
C PRO A 57 -12.56 -3.14 13.94
N LEU A 58 -13.87 -2.91 13.78
CA LEU A 58 -14.65 -3.47 12.69
C LEU A 58 -14.20 -2.92 11.33
N ARG A 59 -14.06 -1.59 11.22
CA ARG A 59 -13.58 -0.94 10.00
C ARG A 59 -12.20 -1.46 9.59
N ARG A 60 -11.25 -1.56 10.53
CA ARG A 60 -9.91 -2.11 10.28
C ARG A 60 -9.98 -3.57 9.81
N ALA A 61 -10.82 -4.41 10.42
CA ALA A 61 -10.97 -5.80 10.02
C ALA A 61 -11.54 -5.94 8.60
N PHE A 62 -12.59 -5.19 8.26
CA PHE A 62 -13.17 -5.20 6.91
C PHE A 62 -12.20 -4.62 5.86
N SER A 63 -11.53 -3.51 6.15
CA SER A 63 -10.52 -2.92 5.25
C SER A 63 -9.33 -3.85 5.06
N GLY A 64 -8.84 -4.51 6.12
CA GLY A 64 -7.77 -5.51 6.01
C GLY A 64 -8.21 -6.73 5.19
N GLY A 65 -9.43 -7.22 5.40
CA GLY A 65 -9.99 -8.31 4.59
C GLY A 65 -10.14 -7.94 3.11
N ALA A 66 -10.62 -6.72 2.83
CA ALA A 66 -10.69 -6.20 1.47
C ALA A 66 -9.30 -6.08 0.83
N ALA A 67 -8.31 -5.54 1.54
CA ALA A 67 -6.95 -5.42 1.05
C ALA A 67 -6.31 -6.78 0.75
N VAL A 68 -6.54 -7.79 1.60
CA VAL A 68 -6.08 -9.17 1.36
C VAL A 68 -6.77 -9.75 0.12
N TYR A 69 -8.09 -9.57 -0.01
CA TYR A 69 -8.85 -10.06 -1.16
C TYR A 69 -8.39 -9.39 -2.47
N GLU A 70 -8.20 -8.07 -2.47
CA GLU A 70 -7.65 -7.32 -3.60
C GLU A 70 -6.25 -7.78 -3.95
N GLY A 71 -5.36 -7.93 -2.95
CA GLY A 71 -4.02 -8.48 -3.15
C GLY A 71 -4.02 -9.88 -3.77
N MET A 72 -4.97 -10.72 -3.40
CA MET A 72 -5.14 -12.08 -3.92
C MET A 72 -5.81 -12.15 -5.30
N THR A 73 -6.47 -11.09 -5.77
CA THR A 73 -7.30 -11.16 -6.99
C THR A 73 -6.91 -10.16 -8.07
N GLN A 74 -6.44 -8.97 -7.71
CA GLN A 74 -6.19 -7.87 -8.65
C GLN A 74 -4.72 -7.72 -9.05
N TYR A 75 -3.77 -8.17 -8.23
CA TYR A 75 -2.34 -7.98 -8.47
C TYR A 75 -1.60 -9.28 -8.86
N ASN A 76 -2.30 -10.23 -9.48
CA ASN A 76 -1.70 -11.50 -9.94
C ASN A 76 -1.12 -11.42 -11.36
N ASP A 77 -1.42 -10.36 -12.08
CA ASP A 77 -0.88 -10.09 -13.41
C ASP A 77 -0.09 -8.79 -13.35
N ARG A 78 1.23 -8.89 -13.51
CA ARG A 78 2.12 -7.73 -13.47
C ARG A 78 1.81 -6.70 -14.56
N THR A 79 1.21 -7.13 -15.67
CA THR A 79 0.91 -6.27 -16.82
C THR A 79 -0.41 -5.52 -16.68
N GLN A 80 -1.28 -5.93 -15.76
CA GLN A 80 -2.53 -5.22 -15.44
C GLN A 80 -2.33 -4.24 -14.29
N THR A 81 -1.27 -3.44 -14.41
CA THR A 81 -0.94 -2.37 -13.48
C THR A 81 -0.63 -1.10 -14.25
N ASP A 82 -0.63 0.05 -13.58
CA ASP A 82 -0.34 1.36 -14.19
C ASP A 82 1.09 1.48 -14.73
N PHE A 83 1.95 0.49 -14.49
CA PHE A 83 3.32 0.43 -15.01
C PHE A 83 3.41 -0.07 -16.45
N TRP A 84 2.33 -0.62 -17.01
CA TRP A 84 2.31 -1.21 -18.35
C TRP A 84 1.25 -0.57 -19.23
N ALA A 85 1.56 -0.45 -20.53
CA ALA A 85 0.64 0.05 -21.53
C ALA A 85 0.90 -0.67 -22.85
N ASP A 86 -0.14 -0.75 -23.68
CA ASP A 86 -0.01 -1.29 -25.04
C ASP A 86 1.03 -0.52 -25.83
N ALA A 87 1.90 -1.27 -26.51
CA ALA A 87 2.94 -0.68 -27.33
C ALA A 87 2.30 0.14 -28.47
N ARG A 88 2.60 1.44 -28.51
CA ARG A 88 2.08 2.35 -29.55
C ARG A 88 2.53 1.98 -30.96
N THR A 89 3.65 1.25 -31.10
CA THR A 89 4.21 0.81 -32.38
C THR A 89 4.89 -0.55 -32.27
N THR A 90 5.12 -1.21 -33.42
CA THR A 90 5.90 -2.45 -33.52
C THR A 90 7.40 -2.22 -33.71
N GLN A 91 7.86 -0.98 -33.84
CA GLN A 91 9.28 -0.67 -33.96
C GLN A 91 10.03 -1.04 -32.66
N ARG A 92 11.33 -1.34 -32.76
CA ARG A 92 12.18 -1.80 -31.65
C ARG A 92 13.54 -1.08 -31.69
N GLY A 93 14.19 -0.99 -30.52
CA GLY A 93 15.49 -0.33 -30.38
C GLY A 93 15.41 1.19 -30.55
N VAL A 94 16.51 1.80 -31.01
CA VAL A 94 16.55 3.23 -31.31
C VAL A 94 15.85 3.50 -32.64
N THR A 95 14.66 4.09 -32.59
CA THR A 95 13.83 4.38 -33.78
C THR A 95 14.13 5.74 -34.41
N ARG A 96 14.77 6.65 -33.66
CA ARG A 96 15.23 7.97 -34.14
C ARG A 96 16.52 8.35 -33.41
N TYR A 97 17.56 8.62 -34.18
CA TYR A 97 18.82 9.16 -33.67
C TYR A 97 19.23 10.39 -34.47
N ASP A 98 19.44 11.51 -33.77
CA ASP A 98 19.94 12.76 -34.33
C ASP A 98 21.16 13.19 -33.49
N PRO A 99 22.40 12.99 -33.98
CA PRO A 99 23.61 13.22 -33.19
C PRO A 99 23.83 14.69 -32.84
N ALA A 100 23.21 15.63 -33.56
CA ALA A 100 23.32 17.07 -33.27
C ALA A 100 22.38 17.51 -32.14
N ARG A 101 21.39 16.68 -31.79
CA ARG A 101 20.37 16.98 -30.78
C ARG A 101 20.43 16.06 -29.56
N ALA A 102 21.15 14.96 -29.66
CA ALA A 102 21.35 14.02 -28.57
C ALA A 102 22.66 14.32 -27.85
N GLU A 103 22.65 14.18 -26.53
CA GLU A 103 23.89 14.06 -25.76
C GLU A 103 24.48 12.69 -26.05
N ASN A 104 25.56 12.67 -26.84
CA ASN A 104 26.16 11.42 -27.31
C ASN A 104 26.95 10.77 -26.19
N GLY A 105 26.70 9.48 -25.97
CA GLY A 105 27.37 8.72 -24.93
C GLY A 105 26.68 7.37 -24.69
N LEU A 106 26.77 6.91 -23.46
CA LEU A 106 26.06 5.72 -23.00
C LEU A 106 24.85 6.14 -22.17
N THR A 107 23.72 5.49 -22.40
CA THR A 107 22.50 5.67 -21.62
C THR A 107 22.36 4.51 -20.65
N LEU A 108 22.26 4.82 -19.35
CA LEU A 108 21.85 3.86 -18.33
C LEU A 108 20.31 3.87 -18.24
N TYR A 109 19.68 2.70 -18.25
CA TYR A 109 18.26 2.58 -17.96
C TYR A 109 17.93 1.26 -17.26
N SER A 110 16.83 1.25 -16.50
CA SER A 110 16.15 0.06 -16.03
C SER A 110 14.69 0.08 -16.50
N SER A 111 14.01 -1.05 -16.44
CA SER A 111 12.60 -1.14 -16.81
C SER A 111 11.95 -2.31 -16.07
N ALA A 112 10.66 -2.17 -15.75
CA ALA A 112 9.91 -3.13 -14.94
C ALA A 112 9.72 -4.53 -15.58
N HIS A 113 10.20 -4.74 -16.81
CA HIS A 113 10.13 -6.06 -17.46
C HIS A 113 11.08 -7.08 -16.85
N GLU A 114 12.15 -6.64 -16.16
CA GLU A 114 13.13 -7.50 -15.54
C GLU A 114 13.91 -6.78 -14.43
N GLN A 115 14.52 -7.54 -13.53
CA GLN A 115 15.42 -7.06 -12.48
C GLN A 115 16.82 -6.75 -13.04
N SER A 116 16.88 -5.78 -13.96
CA SER A 116 18.11 -5.41 -14.67
C SER A 116 18.27 -3.91 -14.90
N ALA A 117 19.53 -3.48 -14.92
CA ALA A 117 19.94 -2.20 -15.45
C ALA A 117 20.86 -2.42 -16.66
N TYR A 118 20.68 -1.59 -17.68
CA TYR A 118 21.29 -1.71 -18.98
C TYR A 118 22.08 -0.45 -19.30
N LEU A 119 23.32 -0.64 -19.77
CA LEU A 119 24.09 0.42 -20.38
C LEU A 119 24.03 0.22 -21.89
N MET A 120 23.58 1.24 -22.62
CA MET A 120 23.29 1.17 -24.05
C MET A 120 23.95 2.31 -24.81
N ASP A 121 24.49 2.03 -26.00
CA ASP A 121 25.01 3.06 -26.88
C ASP A 121 23.91 3.80 -27.68
N MET A 122 24.29 4.85 -28.40
CA MET A 122 23.36 5.69 -29.17
C MET A 122 22.70 4.96 -30.36
N GLN A 123 23.18 3.77 -30.73
CA GLN A 123 22.60 2.93 -31.78
C GLN A 123 21.67 1.84 -31.22
N GLY A 124 21.50 1.80 -29.90
CA GLY A 124 20.62 0.84 -29.23
C GLY A 124 21.28 -0.49 -28.90
N LYS A 125 22.60 -0.61 -29.06
CA LYS A 125 23.32 -1.81 -28.63
C LYS A 125 23.55 -1.74 -27.13
N VAL A 126 23.07 -2.76 -26.42
CA VAL A 126 23.40 -2.97 -25.01
C VAL A 126 24.89 -3.33 -24.92
N VAL A 127 25.68 -2.47 -24.29
CA VAL A 127 27.11 -2.66 -24.09
C VAL A 127 27.43 -3.31 -22.74
N HIS A 128 26.53 -3.18 -21.76
CA HIS A 128 26.64 -3.84 -20.47
C HIS A 128 25.27 -4.06 -19.83
N ARG A 129 25.17 -5.08 -18.97
CA ARG A 129 23.95 -5.41 -18.23
C ARG A 129 24.32 -5.86 -16.82
N TRP A 130 23.69 -5.25 -15.83
CA TRP A 130 23.64 -5.77 -14.47
C TRP A 130 22.31 -6.48 -14.26
N HIS A 131 22.36 -7.68 -13.69
CA HIS A 131 21.18 -8.49 -13.44
C HIS A 131 21.33 -9.27 -12.14
N LEU A 132 20.36 -9.12 -11.25
CA LEU A 132 20.27 -9.93 -10.04
C LEU A 132 18.81 -10.00 -9.62
N ASN A 133 18.26 -11.21 -9.59
CA ASN A 133 16.94 -11.44 -9.02
C ASN A 133 16.97 -11.21 -7.50
N PHE A 134 15.93 -10.59 -6.97
CA PHE A 134 15.81 -10.24 -5.56
C PHE A 134 15.76 -11.49 -4.69
N SER A 135 15.22 -12.60 -5.17
CA SER A 135 15.30 -13.89 -4.46
C SER A 135 16.74 -14.32 -4.12
N ALA A 136 17.73 -13.97 -4.95
CA ALA A 136 19.15 -14.22 -4.69
C ALA A 136 19.78 -13.17 -3.77
N LEU A 137 19.14 -12.01 -3.62
CA LEU A 137 19.56 -10.93 -2.72
C LEU A 137 18.95 -11.09 -1.32
N TRP A 138 17.76 -11.67 -1.21
CA TRP A 138 16.96 -11.76 0.01
C TRP A 138 17.61 -12.65 1.08
N ASP A 139 17.45 -12.27 2.35
CA ASP A 139 17.74 -13.09 3.52
C ASP A 139 16.88 -12.64 4.72
N ASP A 140 17.01 -13.32 5.86
CA ASP A 140 16.22 -13.05 7.07
C ASP A 140 16.39 -11.62 7.63
N SER A 141 17.42 -10.88 7.22
CA SER A 141 17.61 -9.48 7.62
C SER A 141 16.69 -8.51 6.86
N ALA A 142 16.02 -8.95 5.81
CA ALA A 142 15.08 -8.13 5.05
C ALA A 142 13.91 -7.66 5.91
N ALA A 143 13.50 -6.41 5.74
CA ALA A 143 12.28 -5.88 6.33
C ALA A 143 11.04 -6.58 5.75
N VAL A 144 11.06 -6.88 4.45
CA VAL A 144 10.03 -7.67 3.76
C VAL A 144 10.24 -9.16 4.04
N LYS A 145 9.35 -9.76 4.84
CA LYS A 145 9.45 -11.17 5.25
C LYS A 145 8.89 -12.16 4.24
N GLN A 146 7.95 -11.72 3.42
CA GLN A 146 7.30 -12.54 2.40
C GLN A 146 7.34 -11.76 1.08
N PRO A 147 8.49 -11.74 0.40
CA PRO A 147 8.60 -10.99 -0.84
C PRO A 147 7.66 -11.58 -1.92
N ARG A 148 7.19 -10.71 -2.82
CA ARG A 148 6.55 -11.12 -4.06
C ARG A 148 7.50 -11.98 -4.89
N GLY A 149 6.95 -12.76 -5.83
CA GLY A 149 7.76 -13.49 -6.79
C GLY A 149 8.61 -12.52 -7.64
N ASP A 150 9.76 -13.00 -8.12
CA ASP A 150 10.72 -12.18 -8.88
C ASP A 150 10.10 -11.47 -10.09
N ASP A 151 9.04 -12.02 -10.68
CA ASP A 151 8.32 -11.41 -11.81
C ASP A 151 7.61 -10.09 -11.48
N PHE A 152 7.39 -9.79 -10.20
CA PHE A 152 6.76 -8.56 -9.71
C PHE A 152 7.77 -7.54 -9.19
N ILE A 153 9.05 -7.91 -9.12
CA ILE A 153 10.10 -7.08 -8.56
C ILE A 153 10.91 -6.49 -9.73
N HIS A 154 11.32 -5.24 -9.62
CA HIS A 154 12.15 -4.59 -10.62
C HIS A 154 13.14 -3.60 -9.99
N ILE A 155 14.12 -3.19 -10.79
CA ILE A 155 15.03 -2.11 -10.43
C ILE A 155 14.35 -0.78 -10.81
N GLU A 156 13.82 -0.07 -9.80
CA GLU A 156 13.15 1.23 -10.01
C GLU A 156 14.16 2.31 -10.36
N LYS A 157 15.28 2.37 -9.63
CA LYS A 157 16.39 3.29 -9.89
C LYS A 157 17.72 2.55 -9.89
N ALA A 158 18.61 2.98 -10.78
CA ALA A 158 19.99 2.50 -10.83
C ALA A 158 20.97 3.66 -11.03
N GLU A 159 22.18 3.54 -10.46
CA GLU A 159 23.27 4.50 -10.64
C GLU A 159 24.60 3.76 -10.82
N VAL A 160 25.35 4.08 -11.88
CA VAL A 160 26.69 3.53 -12.13
C VAL A 160 27.72 4.42 -11.46
N LEU A 161 28.57 3.81 -10.64
CA LEU A 161 29.67 4.48 -9.94
C LEU A 161 30.91 4.58 -10.85
N PRO A 162 31.85 5.52 -10.59
CA PRO A 162 33.05 5.71 -11.41
C PRO A 162 33.93 4.45 -11.59
N ASN A 163 33.83 3.48 -10.67
CA ASN A 163 34.58 2.22 -10.75
C ASN A 163 33.85 1.10 -11.53
N GLY A 164 32.69 1.39 -12.14
CA GLY A 164 31.90 0.43 -12.92
C GLY A 164 30.95 -0.44 -12.09
N ASP A 165 30.83 -0.18 -10.79
CA ASP A 165 29.80 -0.80 -9.95
C ASP A 165 28.45 -0.13 -10.19
N LEU A 166 27.37 -0.82 -9.84
CA LEU A 166 26.01 -0.31 -9.89
C LEU A 166 25.39 -0.30 -8.50
N ILE A 167 24.70 0.77 -8.12
CA ILE A 167 23.73 0.74 -7.02
C ILE A 167 22.35 0.53 -7.66
N ALA A 168 21.65 -0.52 -7.25
CA ALA A 168 20.31 -0.88 -7.71
C ALA A 168 19.31 -0.77 -6.56
N LEU A 169 18.20 -0.06 -6.79
CA LEU A 169 17.07 0.04 -5.88
C LEU A 169 15.95 -0.88 -6.37
N TYR A 170 15.47 -1.77 -5.50
CA TYR A 170 14.44 -2.75 -5.81
C TYR A 170 13.10 -2.33 -5.22
N THR A 171 12.03 -2.47 -6.02
CA THR A 171 10.64 -2.35 -5.56
C THR A 171 9.77 -3.44 -6.14
N ALA A 172 8.63 -3.69 -5.47
CA ALA A 172 7.68 -4.70 -5.90
C ALA A 172 6.32 -4.10 -6.29
N ILE A 173 5.76 -4.65 -7.36
CA ILE A 173 4.42 -4.33 -7.84
C ILE A 173 3.40 -5.13 -7.01
N GLY A 174 2.34 -4.44 -6.58
CA GLY A 174 1.23 -5.08 -5.85
C GLY A 174 1.58 -5.47 -4.41
N ASP A 175 2.52 -4.74 -3.79
CA ASP A 175 2.90 -4.94 -2.39
C ASP A 175 2.88 -3.61 -1.62
N THR A 176 2.70 -3.67 -0.30
CA THR A 176 2.76 -2.51 0.58
C THR A 176 3.33 -2.89 1.95
N PRO A 177 4.42 -2.24 2.40
CA PRO A 177 5.24 -1.28 1.66
C PRO A 177 5.94 -1.88 0.43
N TRP A 178 6.06 -1.13 -0.67
CA TRP A 178 6.62 -1.64 -1.94
C TRP A 178 8.14 -1.51 -2.05
N GLY A 179 8.78 -0.77 -1.14
CA GLY A 179 10.23 -0.69 -1.06
C GLY A 179 10.88 -1.99 -0.59
N TYR A 180 11.81 -2.53 -1.39
CA TYR A 180 12.48 -3.80 -1.12
C TYR A 180 13.97 -3.65 -0.74
N GLY A 181 14.52 -2.45 -0.95
CA GLY A 181 15.86 -2.11 -0.52
C GLY A 181 16.79 -1.74 -1.66
N ILE A 182 18.08 -1.68 -1.35
CA ILE A 182 19.14 -1.37 -2.31
C ILE A 182 20.28 -2.39 -2.22
N ALA A 183 21.00 -2.56 -3.32
CA ALA A 183 22.25 -3.33 -3.35
C ALA A 183 23.28 -2.65 -4.24
N ARG A 184 24.55 -2.74 -3.84
CA ARG A 184 25.67 -2.43 -4.73
C ARG A 184 26.16 -3.72 -5.37
N LEU A 185 26.20 -3.72 -6.70
CA LEU A 185 26.68 -4.80 -7.53
C LEU A 185 27.98 -4.40 -8.21
N ASN A 186 28.94 -5.30 -8.32
CA ASN A 186 30.10 -5.06 -9.18
C ASN A 186 29.73 -5.22 -10.67
N ALA A 187 30.66 -4.91 -11.56
CA ALA A 187 30.47 -5.07 -13.01
C ALA A 187 30.04 -6.49 -13.45
N ARG A 188 30.25 -7.53 -12.63
CA ARG A 188 29.81 -8.91 -12.88
C ARG A 188 28.47 -9.27 -12.23
N SER A 189 27.72 -8.27 -11.77
CA SER A 189 26.47 -8.43 -11.00
C SER A 189 26.61 -9.15 -9.66
N GLN A 190 27.82 -9.20 -9.09
CA GLN A 190 28.04 -9.81 -7.78
C GLN A 190 27.78 -8.76 -6.68
N VAL A 191 27.08 -9.17 -5.63
CA VAL A 191 26.72 -8.29 -4.50
C VAL A 191 27.98 -7.91 -3.71
N ILE A 192 28.24 -6.62 -3.60
CA ILE A 192 29.28 -6.05 -2.71
C ILE A 192 28.69 -5.80 -1.33
N TRP A 193 27.53 -5.16 -1.28
CA TRP A 193 26.76 -4.94 -0.06
C TRP A 193 25.28 -4.74 -0.39
N LYS A 194 24.43 -4.87 0.63
CA LYS A 194 22.98 -4.68 0.52
C LYS A 194 22.39 -4.03 1.77
N TYR A 195 21.30 -3.30 1.57
CA TYR A 195 20.42 -2.78 2.62
C TYR A 195 18.99 -3.16 2.26
N LEU A 196 18.42 -4.12 2.99
CA LEU A 196 17.09 -4.70 2.71
C LEU A 196 15.99 -4.06 3.57
N GLY A 197 16.03 -2.74 3.73
CA GLY A 197 14.94 -1.96 4.31
C GLY A 197 13.91 -1.56 3.25
N HIS A 198 12.89 -0.80 3.63
CA HIS A 198 11.84 -0.34 2.71
C HIS A 198 12.29 0.85 1.85
N ALA A 199 13.50 0.80 1.28
CA ALA A 199 13.98 1.83 0.36
C ALA A 199 13.17 1.82 -0.93
N HIS A 200 12.76 2.99 -1.41
CA HIS A 200 11.89 3.17 -2.57
C HIS A 200 12.15 4.52 -3.26
N HIS A 201 11.70 4.66 -4.51
CA HIS A 201 11.75 5.86 -5.35
C HIS A 201 13.14 6.34 -5.74
N ASP A 202 13.91 6.81 -4.77
CA ASP A 202 15.13 7.55 -5.06
C ASP A 202 16.24 7.33 -4.03
N PHE A 203 17.46 7.53 -4.50
CA PHE A 203 18.66 7.61 -3.67
C PHE A 203 19.67 8.60 -4.25
N ALA A 204 20.54 9.14 -3.40
CA ALA A 204 21.67 9.95 -3.82
C ALA A 204 22.96 9.43 -3.18
N VAL A 205 24.06 9.51 -3.94
CA VAL A 205 25.41 9.22 -3.45
C VAL A 205 26.12 10.54 -3.20
N ASP A 206 26.67 10.72 -1.99
CA ASP A 206 27.45 11.92 -1.65
C ASP A 206 28.93 11.78 -2.05
N ASP A 207 29.69 12.87 -1.96
CA ASP A 207 31.13 12.90 -2.29
C ASP A 207 31.97 11.97 -1.40
N ALA A 208 31.48 11.59 -0.23
CA ALA A 208 32.12 10.63 0.67
C ALA A 208 31.78 9.16 0.33
N GLY A 209 30.85 8.94 -0.62
CA GLY A 209 30.36 7.63 -1.02
C GLY A 209 29.31 7.02 -0.09
N ASN A 210 28.67 7.83 0.76
CA ASN A 210 27.47 7.41 1.49
C ASN A 210 26.27 7.42 0.55
N VAL A 211 25.31 6.53 0.82
CA VAL A 211 24.07 6.44 0.05
C VAL A 211 22.91 6.90 0.92
N HIS A 212 22.20 7.92 0.47
CA HIS A 212 21.01 8.45 1.12
C HIS A 212 19.78 7.95 0.39
N VAL A 213 18.89 7.24 1.07
CA VAL A 213 17.68 6.64 0.48
C VAL A 213 16.41 7.12 1.16
N LEU A 214 15.32 7.17 0.41
CA LEU A 214 13.97 7.31 0.96
C LEU A 214 13.45 5.93 1.39
N SER A 215 13.08 5.79 2.66
CA SER A 215 12.54 4.56 3.23
C SER A 215 11.10 4.77 3.70
N GLN A 216 10.24 3.79 3.41
CA GLN A 216 8.86 3.77 3.88
C GLN A 216 8.75 3.16 5.27
N GLN A 217 7.79 3.64 6.05
CA GLN A 217 7.33 2.95 7.24
C GLN A 217 5.83 3.17 7.42
N VAL A 218 5.10 2.09 7.71
CA VAL A 218 3.72 2.21 8.19
C VAL A 218 3.77 2.68 9.63
N VAL A 219 3.19 3.85 9.89
CA VAL A 219 3.10 4.44 11.22
C VAL A 219 1.64 4.57 11.62
N GLU A 220 1.35 4.25 12.87
CA GLU A 220 0.11 4.72 13.49
C GLU A 220 0.32 6.17 13.90
N THR A 221 -0.48 7.07 13.34
CA THR A 221 -0.36 8.51 13.65
C THR A 221 -1.73 9.14 13.57
N ASP A 222 -2.08 9.89 14.61
CA ASP A 222 -3.18 10.84 14.55
C ASP A 222 -2.71 12.02 13.71
N LEU A 223 -3.12 12.05 12.45
CA LEU A 223 -2.95 13.23 11.60
C LEU A 223 -4.09 14.20 11.94
N PRO A 224 -3.82 15.37 12.56
CA PRO A 224 -4.89 16.29 12.96
C PRO A 224 -5.74 16.78 11.77
N ALA A 225 -5.14 16.82 10.58
CA ALA A 225 -5.79 17.18 9.34
C ALA A 225 -6.58 16.02 8.69
N SER A 226 -6.36 14.77 9.12
CA SER A 226 -7.07 13.59 8.64
C SER A 226 -7.25 12.55 9.77
N PRO A 227 -8.14 12.81 10.74
CA PRO A 227 -8.32 11.94 11.90
C PRO A 227 -8.82 10.53 11.56
N SER A 228 -9.41 10.35 10.38
CA SER A 228 -9.87 9.05 9.87
C SER A 228 -8.74 8.16 9.33
N CYS A 229 -7.56 8.75 9.07
CA CYS A 229 -6.36 8.09 8.59
C CYS A 229 -5.45 7.73 9.77
N GLN A 230 -5.73 6.60 10.41
CA GLN A 230 -5.03 6.16 11.63
C GLN A 230 -3.73 5.39 11.31
N ALA A 231 -3.56 4.91 10.09
CA ALA A 231 -2.33 4.30 9.59
C ALA A 231 -1.89 5.02 8.31
N ALA A 232 -0.68 5.55 8.32
CA ALA A 232 -0.09 6.28 7.19
C ALA A 232 1.23 5.63 6.77
N ILE A 233 1.58 5.75 5.49
CA ILE A 233 2.94 5.47 5.02
C ILE A 233 3.72 6.78 5.14
N ASP A 234 4.70 6.77 6.03
CA ASP A 234 5.61 7.89 6.21
C ASP A 234 6.96 7.61 5.54
N GLU A 235 7.60 8.69 5.10
CA GLU A 235 8.92 8.64 4.47
C GLU A 235 10.03 9.12 5.41
N PHE A 236 11.14 8.41 5.34
CA PHE A 236 12.33 8.68 6.14
C PHE A 236 13.56 8.71 5.25
N LEU A 237 14.49 9.62 5.55
CA LEU A 237 15.82 9.58 4.99
C LEU A 237 16.69 8.62 5.80
N VAL A 238 17.24 7.60 5.14
CA VAL A 238 18.19 6.64 5.72
C VAL A 238 19.54 6.84 5.05
N THR A 239 20.62 6.87 5.84
CA THR A 239 21.98 6.96 5.30
C THR A 239 22.72 5.64 5.51
N CYS A 240 23.10 4.99 4.41
CA CYS A 240 23.97 3.82 4.38
C CYS A 240 25.42 4.30 4.27
N ARG A 241 26.21 4.06 5.33
CA ARG A 241 27.62 4.45 5.36
C ARG A 241 28.51 3.29 4.91
N ARG A 242 29.69 3.61 4.38
CA ARG A 242 30.63 2.59 3.87
C ARG A 242 31.16 1.62 4.95
N THR A 243 31.15 2.03 6.21
CA THR A 243 31.69 1.30 7.36
C THR A 243 30.62 0.71 8.29
N GLU A 244 29.35 1.07 8.10
CA GLU A 244 28.23 0.70 8.97
C GLU A 244 26.99 0.41 8.10
N ARG A 245 26.32 -0.73 8.31
CA ARG A 245 25.15 -1.15 7.50
C ARG A 245 24.02 -0.10 7.45
N SER A 246 23.92 0.80 8.44
CA SER A 246 22.99 1.94 8.45
C SER A 246 23.29 2.89 9.61
N ALA A 247 23.19 4.21 9.38
CA ALA A 247 23.26 5.27 10.40
C ALA A 247 22.08 6.28 10.21
N PRO A 248 21.92 7.31 11.07
CA PRO A 248 20.64 7.79 11.63
C PRO A 248 19.49 8.03 10.64
N ARG A 249 18.27 7.72 11.10
CA ARG A 249 17.01 7.97 10.39
C ARG A 249 16.50 9.38 10.67
N PHE A 250 16.16 10.11 9.63
CA PHE A 250 15.51 11.42 9.76
C PHE A 250 14.10 11.34 9.16
N ARG A 251 13.08 11.70 9.93
CA ARG A 251 11.69 11.76 9.42
C ARG A 251 11.55 12.96 8.50
N LEU A 252 11.06 12.75 7.28
CA LEU A 252 10.77 13.82 6.36
C LEU A 252 9.28 14.17 6.48
N TRP A 253 8.96 15.40 6.90
CA TRP A 253 7.61 15.95 6.77
C TRP A 253 7.55 16.81 5.51
N MET A 254 6.93 16.31 4.43
CA MET A 254 6.52 17.16 3.31
C MET A 254 5.20 17.85 3.66
N CYS A 255 5.27 19.09 4.13
CA CYS A 255 4.10 19.95 4.27
C CYS A 255 3.97 20.82 3.01
N SER A 256 3.14 20.41 2.05
CA SER A 256 2.79 21.28 0.93
C SER A 256 1.89 22.41 1.45
N ARG A 257 2.41 23.63 1.58
CA ARG A 257 1.56 24.81 1.81
C ARG A 257 0.77 25.10 0.52
N PRO A 258 -0.58 25.09 0.54
CA PRO A 258 -1.33 25.55 -0.61
C PRO A 258 -1.02 27.04 -0.85
N ARG A 259 -0.67 27.37 -2.10
CA ARG A 259 -0.44 28.76 -2.50
C ARG A 259 -1.79 29.49 -2.41
N ARG A 260 -1.88 30.56 -1.60
CA ARG A 260 -2.99 31.51 -1.70
C ARG A 260 -3.00 32.05 -3.12
N THR A 261 -4.00 31.68 -3.90
CA THR A 261 -4.27 32.31 -5.20
C THR A 261 -5.04 33.59 -4.93
N ASP A 262 -4.33 34.72 -4.84
CA ASP A 262 -4.98 36.01 -5.03
C ASP A 262 -5.36 36.14 -6.51
N GLY A 263 -6.60 36.54 -6.76
CA GLY A 263 -7.24 36.54 -8.07
C GLY A 263 -6.45 37.31 -9.13
N GLY A 264 -6.15 36.64 -10.24
CA GLY A 264 -5.53 37.23 -11.42
C GLY A 264 -5.51 36.22 -12.56
N SER A 265 -6.00 36.64 -13.73
CA SER A 265 -6.32 35.83 -14.91
C SER A 265 -5.25 34.82 -15.34
N ILE A 266 -5.72 33.65 -15.77
CA ILE A 266 -4.94 32.55 -16.35
C ILE A 266 -4.27 33.00 -17.66
N SER A 267 -2.94 33.03 -17.66
CA SER A 267 -2.10 33.01 -18.87
C SER A 267 -1.13 31.85 -18.78
N ARG A 268 -1.19 30.95 -19.76
CA ARG A 268 -0.34 29.76 -19.88
C ARG A 268 1.11 30.18 -20.14
N ARG A 269 1.96 30.16 -19.11
CA ARG A 269 3.42 30.09 -19.28
C ARG A 269 4.05 29.19 -18.20
N THR A 270 4.65 28.09 -18.68
CA THR A 270 5.81 27.36 -18.13
C THR A 270 5.98 27.34 -16.61
N SER A 271 5.64 26.19 -16.01
CA SER A 271 5.97 25.86 -14.62
C SER A 271 7.49 25.84 -14.42
N ARG A 272 8.03 26.89 -13.80
CA ARG A 272 9.33 26.83 -13.12
C ARG A 272 9.19 25.97 -11.87
N ILE A 273 10.19 25.12 -11.67
CA ILE A 273 10.41 24.25 -10.51
C ILE A 273 10.21 25.08 -9.23
N SER A 274 9.26 24.66 -8.38
CA SER A 274 9.09 25.24 -7.05
C SER A 274 10.19 24.70 -6.14
N THR A 275 10.95 25.60 -5.52
CA THR A 275 11.88 25.29 -4.44
C THR A 275 11.10 24.73 -3.25
N ALA A 276 11.29 23.45 -2.93
CA ALA A 276 10.78 22.85 -1.71
C ALA A 276 11.73 23.21 -0.55
N THR A 277 11.21 23.84 0.50
CA THR A 277 11.95 24.01 1.75
C THR A 277 11.86 22.72 2.54
N ILE A 278 12.97 22.00 2.64
CA ILE A 278 13.10 20.81 3.51
C ILE A 278 13.15 21.30 4.96
N CYS A 279 12.13 20.96 5.76
CA CYS A 279 12.18 21.11 7.22
C CYS A 279 12.60 19.78 7.83
N THR A 280 13.89 19.62 8.16
CA THR A 280 14.37 18.48 8.96
C THR A 280 14.01 18.69 10.42
N GLN A 281 13.20 17.82 11.00
CA GLN A 281 13.02 17.75 12.45
C GLN A 281 13.73 16.51 12.99
N THR A 282 14.86 16.71 13.67
CA THR A 282 15.62 15.65 14.32
C THR A 282 14.90 15.23 15.59
N ARG A 283 14.31 14.03 15.62
CA ARG A 283 13.96 13.36 16.87
C ARG A 283 14.82 12.11 16.99
N SER A 284 15.72 12.10 17.96
CA SER A 284 16.33 10.87 18.45
C SER A 284 15.23 10.04 19.10
N ILE A 285 14.93 8.87 18.55
CA ILE A 285 14.08 7.89 19.22
C ILE A 285 15.05 6.94 19.92
N SER A 286 15.01 6.94 21.26
CA SER A 286 15.75 6.02 22.14
C SER A 286 15.23 4.59 22.05
#